data_AF-A0A968GTN7-F1
#
_entry.id   AF-A0A968GTN7-F1
#
_cell.length_a   1.000
_cell.length_b   1.000
_cell.length_c   1.000
_cell.angle_alpha   90.00
_cell.angle_beta   90.00
_cell.angle_gamma   90.00
#
_symmetry.space_group_name_H-M   'P 1'
#
loop_
_entity.id
_entity.type
_entity.pdbx_description
1 polymer ?
#
loop_
_entity_poly.entity_id
_entity_poly.type
_entity_poly.pdbx_seq_one_letter_code
_entity_poly.pdbx_strand_id
1 'polypeptide(L)'
;MVKRKFYLKPARKNNIILIFLSLIVVHSGCSNEKIPEETLIKVYVENVIVEETYSANTDSLIAHRNIIFSKYKITEKDFQDELNKYAGDKTKWDSFFKKSNDYLNDLKKSNAVN
;
A
#
# COMPACT_ATOMS: atom_id res chain seq x y z
N MET A 1 -55.02 -30.13 -35.35
CA MET A 1 -54.26 -29.64 -34.17
C MET A 1 -52.78 -29.60 -34.55
N VAL A 2 -52.21 -28.40 -34.78
CA VAL A 2 -50.83 -28.25 -35.29
C VAL A 2 -49.85 -28.27 -34.12
N LYS A 3 -48.98 -29.29 -34.04
CA LYS A 3 -47.87 -29.33 -33.07
C LYS A 3 -46.68 -28.55 -33.63
N ARG A 4 -46.38 -27.37 -33.07
CA ARG A 4 -45.14 -26.65 -33.36
C ARG A 4 -43.98 -27.29 -32.59
N LYS A 5 -42.92 -27.69 -33.29
CA LYS A 5 -41.66 -28.12 -32.67
C LYS A 5 -40.70 -26.94 -32.65
N PHE A 6 -40.37 -26.44 -31.47
CA PHE A 6 -39.31 -25.46 -31.29
C PHE A 6 -37.99 -26.22 -31.12
N TYR A 7 -37.06 -26.03 -32.04
CA TYR A 7 -35.68 -26.49 -31.88
C TYR A 7 -34.84 -25.28 -31.46
N LEU A 8 -34.34 -25.29 -30.22
CA LEU A 8 -33.29 -24.36 -29.82
C LEU A 8 -31.98 -24.84 -30.44
N LYS A 9 -31.37 -24.00 -31.27
CA LYS A 9 -30.04 -24.22 -31.85
C LYS A 9 -29.04 -24.23 -30.70
N PRO A 10 -28.31 -25.32 -30.42
CA PRO A 10 -27.28 -25.29 -29.39
C PRO A 10 -26.19 -24.30 -29.82
N ALA A 11 -25.96 -23.27 -29.02
CA ALA A 11 -24.81 -22.40 -29.18
C ALA A 11 -23.56 -23.26 -28.99
N ARG A 12 -22.78 -23.40 -30.08
CA ARG A 12 -21.50 -24.11 -30.08
C ARG A 12 -20.63 -23.42 -29.01
N LYS A 13 -20.40 -24.09 -27.87
CA LYS A 13 -19.69 -23.54 -26.69
C LYS A 13 -18.29 -23.10 -27.08
N ASN A 14 -18.15 -21.82 -27.44
CA ASN A 14 -16.86 -21.21 -27.69
C ASN A 14 -16.31 -20.68 -26.36
N ASN A 15 -15.81 -21.59 -25.51
CA ASN A 15 -15.23 -21.29 -24.19
C ASN A 15 -13.99 -20.37 -24.24
N ILE A 16 -13.51 -20.03 -25.44
CA ILE A 16 -12.33 -19.18 -25.66
C ILE A 16 -12.58 -17.72 -25.21
N ILE A 17 -13.82 -17.24 -25.28
CA ILE A 17 -14.17 -15.85 -24.91
C ILE A 17 -14.00 -15.63 -23.40
N LEU A 18 -14.33 -16.63 -22.57
CA LEU A 18 -14.17 -16.55 -21.12
C LEU A 18 -12.68 -16.57 -20.69
N ILE A 19 -11.82 -17.26 -21.43
CA ILE A 19 -10.37 -17.30 -21.18
C ILE A 19 -9.74 -15.92 -21.45
N PHE A 20 -10.12 -15.27 -22.55
CA PHE A 20 -9.64 -13.91 -22.86
C PHE A 20 -10.07 -12.86 -21.83
N LEU A 21 -11.27 -12.99 -21.26
CA LEU A 21 -11.76 -12.06 -20.23
C LEU A 21 -10.99 -12.21 -18.89
N SER A 22 -10.53 -13.42 -18.56
CA SER A 22 -9.74 -13.68 -17.36
C SER A 22 -8.29 -13.16 -17.42
N LEU A 23 -7.74 -13.00 -18.63
CA LEU A 23 -6.35 -12.56 -18.86
C LEU A 23 -6.15 -11.04 -18.66
N ILE A 24 -7.22 -10.25 -18.69
CA ILE A 24 -7.15 -8.78 -18.59
C ILE A 24 -6.99 -8.32 -17.12
N VAL A 25 -7.25 -9.17 -16.13
CA VAL A 25 -7.26 -8.78 -14.70
C VAL A 25 -5.87 -8.82 -14.03
N VAL A 26 -4.79 -9.14 -14.76
CA VAL A 26 -3.45 -9.36 -14.17
C VAL A 26 -2.48 -8.18 -14.36
N HIS A 27 -2.96 -6.97 -14.62
CA HIS A 27 -2.09 -5.81 -14.86
C HIS A 27 -2.46 -4.57 -14.03
N SER A 28 -2.33 -4.66 -12.70
CA SER A 28 -2.31 -3.51 -11.81
C SER A 28 -1.54 -3.89 -10.55
N GLY A 29 -0.39 -3.34 -10.18
CA GLY A 29 0.46 -2.34 -10.80
C GLY A 29 1.84 -2.48 -10.16
N CYS A 30 2.90 -2.48 -10.97
CA CYS A 30 4.26 -2.35 -10.49
C CYS A 30 4.73 -0.95 -10.88
N SER A 31 4.28 0.07 -10.15
CA SER A 31 4.88 1.40 -10.25
C SER A 31 6.13 1.39 -9.39
N ASN A 32 7.31 1.28 -10.01
CA ASN A 32 8.60 1.52 -9.36
C ASN A 32 8.81 3.02 -9.08
N GLU A 33 7.78 3.72 -8.61
CA GLU A 33 7.89 5.13 -8.27
C GLU A 33 8.67 5.22 -6.97
N LYS A 34 9.89 5.76 -7.06
CA LYS A 34 10.77 5.90 -5.92
C LYS A 34 10.16 6.91 -4.95
N ILE A 35 9.89 6.47 -3.72
CA ILE A 35 9.43 7.38 -2.67
C ILE A 35 10.58 8.35 -2.32
N PRO A 36 10.34 9.67 -2.31
CA PRO A 36 11.35 10.62 -1.85
C PRO A 36 11.77 10.32 -0.40
N GLU A 37 13.06 10.40 -0.10
CA GLU A 37 13.59 10.08 1.24
C GLU A 37 12.90 10.87 2.35
N GLU A 38 12.61 12.17 2.13
CA GLU A 38 11.89 13.00 3.10
C GLU A 38 10.48 12.48 3.39
N THR A 39 9.78 11.97 2.38
CA THR A 39 8.45 11.35 2.54
C THR A 39 8.57 10.06 3.31
N LEU A 40 9.57 9.22 2.98
CA LEU A 40 9.84 7.97 3.68
C LEU A 40 10.11 8.20 5.18
N ILE A 41 10.92 9.22 5.50
CA ILE A 41 11.21 9.62 6.89
C ILE A 41 9.93 10.03 7.63
N LYS A 42 9.12 10.89 7.03
CA LYS A 42 7.87 11.37 7.65
C LYS A 42 6.91 10.21 7.93
N VAL A 43 6.72 9.36 6.92
CA VAL A 43 5.86 8.17 7.02
C VAL A 43 6.37 7.21 8.10
N TYR A 44 7.68 6.97 8.15
CA TYR A 44 8.29 6.09 9.16
C TYR A 44 8.02 6.62 10.57
N VAL A 45 8.32 7.89 10.84
CA VAL A 45 8.13 8.50 12.17
C VAL A 45 6.66 8.54 12.57
N GLU A 46 5.76 8.95 11.67
CA GLU A 46 4.31 8.98 11.97
C GLU A 46 3.77 7.56 12.23
N ASN A 47 4.24 6.54 11.51
CA ASN A 47 3.85 5.14 11.77
C ASN A 47 4.36 4.65 13.13
N VAL A 48 5.58 5.01 13.53
CA VAL A 48 6.11 4.68 14.87
C VAL A 48 5.27 5.32 15.97
N ILE A 49 4.90 6.60 15.81
CA ILE A 49 4.04 7.31 16.78
C ILE A 49 2.67 6.62 16.89
N VAL A 50 2.07 6.25 15.76
CA VAL A 50 0.79 5.53 15.71
C VAL A 50 0.91 4.15 16.36
N GLU A 51 2.02 3.44 16.15
CA GLU A 51 2.28 2.16 16.82
C GLU A 51 2.33 2.33 18.33
N GLU A 52 3.10 3.29 18.83
CA GLU A 52 3.21 3.54 20.27
C GLU A 52 1.87 3.96 20.88
N THR A 53 1.09 4.78 20.16
CA THR A 53 -0.20 5.31 20.63
C THR A 53 -1.32 4.26 20.63
N TYR A 54 -1.39 3.42 19.58
CA TYR A 54 -2.52 2.52 19.34
C TYR A 54 -2.15 1.03 19.39
N SER A 55 -0.95 0.66 19.84
CA SER A 55 -0.50 -0.74 19.95
C SER A 55 -1.50 -1.67 20.67
N ALA A 56 -2.25 -1.14 21.65
CA ALA A 56 -3.25 -1.88 22.40
C ALA A 56 -4.60 -2.06 21.65
N ASN A 57 -4.84 -1.32 20.57
CA ASN A 57 -6.08 -1.34 19.80
C ASN A 57 -5.79 -1.48 18.30
N THR A 58 -5.86 -2.72 17.82
CA THR A 58 -5.53 -3.08 16.43
C THR A 58 -6.39 -2.35 15.39
N ASP A 59 -7.69 -2.15 15.65
CA ASP A 59 -8.56 -1.45 14.71
C ASP A 59 -8.16 0.02 14.55
N SER A 60 -7.87 0.67 15.69
CA SER A 60 -7.40 2.06 15.70
C SER A 60 -6.03 2.16 15.03
N LEU A 61 -5.14 1.20 15.28
CA LEU A 61 -3.82 1.15 14.65
C LEU A 61 -3.94 1.09 13.12
N ILE A 62 -4.73 0.15 12.60
CA ILE A 62 -4.94 -0.02 11.15
C ILE A 62 -5.55 1.25 10.55
N ALA A 63 -6.57 1.83 11.20
CA ALA A 63 -7.23 3.04 10.72
C ALA A 63 -6.24 4.22 10.61
N HIS A 64 -5.41 4.45 11.62
CA HIS A 64 -4.46 5.56 11.62
C HIS A 64 -3.30 5.34 10.64
N ARG A 65 -2.80 4.10 10.50
CA ARG A 65 -1.81 3.77 9.46
C ARG A 65 -2.34 4.04 8.06
N ASN A 66 -3.59 3.65 7.77
CA ASN A 66 -4.22 3.91 6.48
C ASN A 66 -4.37 5.41 6.19
N ILE A 67 -4.64 6.22 7.21
CA ILE A 67 -4.68 7.69 7.09
C ILE A 67 -3.30 8.23 6.70
N ILE A 68 -2.22 7.76 7.34
CA ILE A 68 -0.84 8.17 7.01
C ILE A 68 -0.50 7.83 5.56
N PHE A 69 -0.71 6.58 5.14
CA PHE A 69 -0.42 6.16 3.76
C PHE A 69 -1.21 6.96 2.73
N SER A 70 -2.49 7.23 3.00
CA SER A 70 -3.34 8.06 2.16
C SER A 70 -2.86 9.51 2.08
N LYS A 71 -2.44 10.11 3.20
CA LYS A 71 -1.90 11.48 3.28
C LYS A 71 -0.68 11.67 2.37
N TYR A 72 0.18 10.66 2.26
CA TYR A 72 1.38 10.69 1.42
C TYR A 72 1.20 10.07 0.04
N LYS A 73 0.00 9.57 -0.30
CA LYS A 73 -0.32 8.91 -1.57
C LYS A 73 0.60 7.71 -1.88
N ILE A 74 0.94 6.94 -0.86
CA ILE A 74 1.76 5.73 -0.98
C ILE A 74 0.98 4.54 -0.43
N THR A 75 1.33 3.32 -0.82
CA THR A 75 0.79 2.12 -0.19
C THR A 75 1.73 1.61 0.91
N GLU A 76 1.21 0.77 1.81
CA GLU A 76 2.04 0.07 2.80
C GLU A 76 3.14 -0.77 2.10
N LYS A 77 2.80 -1.39 0.97
CA LYS A 77 3.75 -2.16 0.17
C LYS A 77 4.89 -1.27 -0.35
N ASP A 78 4.59 -0.12 -0.94
CA ASP A 78 5.61 0.80 -1.46
C ASP A 78 6.55 1.27 -0.35
N PHE A 79 5.98 1.57 0.83
CA PHE A 79 6.74 1.95 2.01
C PHE A 79 7.71 0.85 2.44
N GLN A 80 7.23 -0.39 2.59
CA GLN A 80 8.07 -1.53 2.99
C GLN A 80 9.14 -1.83 1.93
N ASP A 81 8.77 -1.81 0.65
CA ASP A 81 9.69 -2.06 -0.45
C ASP A 81 10.80 -1.00 -0.52
N GLU A 82 10.50 0.28 -0.27
CA GLU A 82 11.52 1.34 -0.21
C GLU A 82 12.37 1.25 1.06
N LEU A 83 11.76 1.02 2.23
CA LEU A 83 12.48 0.91 3.51
C LEU A 83 13.47 -0.27 3.49
N ASN A 84 13.09 -1.39 2.89
CA ASN A 84 13.96 -2.56 2.74
C ASN A 84 15.23 -2.28 1.93
N LYS A 85 15.24 -1.26 1.06
CA LYS A 85 16.47 -0.84 0.33
C LYS A 85 17.54 -0.29 1.26
N TYR A 86 17.17 0.14 2.46
CA TYR A 86 18.10 0.62 3.48
C TYR A 86 18.62 -0.51 4.39
N ALA A 87 17.91 -1.63 4.49
CA ALA A 87 18.24 -2.73 5.42
C ALA A 87 19.60 -3.41 5.14
N GLY A 88 20.09 -3.33 3.90
CA GLY A 88 21.39 -3.90 3.50
C GLY A 88 22.60 -2.97 3.67
N ASP A 89 22.39 -1.70 4.03
CA ASP A 89 23.45 -0.69 4.08
C ASP A 89 23.41 0.06 5.42
N LYS A 90 24.28 -0.33 6.34
CA LYS A 90 24.39 0.25 7.68
C LYS A 90 24.58 1.77 7.64
N THR A 91 25.37 2.29 6.71
CA THR A 91 25.64 3.74 6.62
C THR A 91 24.38 4.49 6.20
N LYS A 92 23.65 3.96 5.20
CA LYS A 92 22.36 4.54 4.80
C LYS A 92 21.33 4.44 5.92
N TRP A 93 21.27 3.31 6.62
CA TRP A 93 20.37 3.12 7.75
C TRP A 93 20.65 4.10 8.89
N ASP A 94 21.91 4.25 9.29
CA ASP A 94 22.32 5.19 10.34
C ASP A 94 21.96 6.65 9.96
N SER A 95 22.17 7.03 8.70
CA SER A 95 21.79 8.35 8.19
C SER A 95 20.28 8.57 8.19
N PHE A 96 19.52 7.59 7.68
CA PHE A 96 18.06 7.63 7.65
C PHE A 96 17.47 7.74 9.06
N PHE A 97 17.99 6.94 9.98
CA PHE A 97 17.55 6.93 11.37
C PHE A 97 17.83 8.26 12.05
N LYS A 98 19.02 8.85 11.83
CA LYS A 98 19.35 10.18 12.33
C LYS A 98 18.34 11.24 11.84
N LYS A 99 18.05 11.26 10.54
CA LYS A 99 17.06 12.21 9.97
C LYS A 99 15.66 11.98 10.53
N SER A 100 15.28 10.72 10.77
CA SER A 100 14.01 10.36 11.40
C SER A 100 13.92 10.87 12.83
N ASN A 101 15.00 10.73 13.61
CA ASN A 101 15.06 11.27 14.96
C ASN A 101 15.04 12.81 14.97
N ASP A 102 15.74 13.46 14.03
CA ASP A 102 15.72 14.91 13.88
C ASP A 102 14.28 15.40 13.59
N TYR A 103 13.56 14.74 12.68
CA TYR A 103 12.16 15.04 12.40
C TYR A 103 11.23 14.83 13.61
N LEU A 104 11.39 13.72 14.35
CA LEU A 104 10.65 13.46 15.58
C LEU A 104 10.88 14.57 16.62
N ASN A 105 12.12 15.05 16.77
CA ASN A 105 12.44 16.13 17.68
C ASN A 105 11.78 17.45 17.27
N ASP A 106 11.68 17.73 15.98
CA ASP A 106 11.01 18.93 15.48
C ASP A 106 9.48 18.86 15.68
N LEU A 107 8.89 17.67 15.54
CA LEU A 107 7.49 17.43 15.91
C LEU A 107 7.23 17.68 17.40
N LYS A 108 8.15 17.26 18.28
CA LYS A 108 8.06 17.53 19.73
C LYS A 108 8.17 19.02 20.05
N LYS A 109 9.13 19.73 19.45
CA LYS A 109 9.29 21.19 19.64
C LYS A 109 8.09 22.01 19.16
N SER A 110 7.41 21.52 18.13
CA SER A 110 6.23 22.18 17.57
C SER A 110 4.91 21.84 18.29
N ASN A 111 4.97 21.09 19.40
CA ASN A 111 3.79 20.55 20.12
C ASN A 111 2.85 19.72 19.22
N ALA A 112 3.36 19.19 18.09
CA ALA A 112 2.58 18.33 17.20
C ALA A 112 2.41 16.91 17.77
N VAL A 113 3.25 16.53 18.74
CA VAL A 113 3.23 15.23 19.42
C VAL A 113 3.58 15.51 20.90
N ASN A 114 2.70 15.12 21.82
CA ASN A 114 2.86 15.27 23.28
C ASN A 114 3.14 13.91 23.92
#